data_AF-A0A5C1ASR6-F1
#
_entry.id   AF-A0A5C1ASR6-F1
#
_cell.length_a   1.000
_cell.length_b   1.000
_cell.length_c   1.000
_cell.angle_alpha   90.00
_cell.angle_beta   90.00
_cell.angle_gamma   90.00
#
_symmetry.space_group_name_H-M   'P 1'
#
loop_
_entity.id
_entity.type
_entity.pdbx_description
1 polymer ?
#
loop_
_entity_poly.entity_id
_entity_poly.type
_entity_poly.pdbx_seq_one_letter_code
_entity_poly.pdbx_strand_id
1 'polypeptide(L)'
;MFRRFLAGLALTLTMAAVHAEAFLKVAAPPGVAIRAASADVVVTGKVTAIEKDEVELPSYPGSSQKVSYKVAVVKIADALHGAKNETHIKVAFQPAAGGGRRGAMSMFDFQEGAEGLFFLAKQADAGVYTFNWNSQPIEAKAENYKADLELAKKAVAVFEDPMKSLKTKENADRYFAAAMLVAKYRTAPAGGAKTELVPADESKLILQTILESDWSKADTGVPAPYQTFTRLGMTAADKWKPAAFNGNGDFNAHMKAEFQTWLDGDGAKYQIKKFVAK
;
A
#
# COMPACT_ATOMS: atom_id res chain seq x y z
N MET A 1 38.76 -25.67 74.62
CA MET A 1 39.02 -24.29 74.13
C MET A 1 38.23 -24.06 72.85
N PHE A 2 37.39 -23.02 72.85
CA PHE A 2 36.89 -22.18 71.73
C PHE A 2 36.59 -22.84 70.35
N ARG A 3 35.32 -23.03 69.94
CA ARG A 3 34.38 -22.07 69.27
C ARG A 3 34.90 -21.49 67.93
N ARG A 4 34.04 -21.51 66.87
CA ARG A 4 33.71 -20.47 65.83
C ARG A 4 33.70 -21.00 64.36
N PHE A 5 32.52 -21.23 63.76
CA PHE A 5 31.70 -20.39 62.81
C PHE A 5 31.80 -20.94 61.35
N LEU A 6 30.77 -21.59 60.78
CA LEU A 6 29.61 -21.05 60.02
C LEU A 6 29.97 -20.15 58.83
N ALA A 7 29.67 -20.60 57.60
CA ALA A 7 29.00 -19.80 56.55
C ALA A 7 28.84 -20.63 55.25
N GLY A 8 27.65 -21.21 55.05
CA GLY A 8 27.17 -21.61 53.73
C GLY A 8 26.56 -20.40 53.03
N LEU A 9 26.98 -20.11 51.81
CA LEU A 9 26.39 -19.08 50.97
C LEU A 9 25.86 -19.74 49.69
N ALA A 10 24.58 -20.12 49.72
CA ALA A 10 23.85 -20.56 48.53
C ALA A 10 23.35 -19.30 47.80
N LEU A 11 24.00 -18.96 46.69
CA LEU A 11 23.62 -17.84 45.83
C LEU A 11 22.50 -18.30 44.88
N THR A 12 21.25 -18.09 45.27
CA THR A 12 20.08 -18.31 44.41
C THR A 12 19.96 -17.15 43.41
N LEU A 13 20.43 -17.38 42.19
CA LEU A 13 20.27 -16.48 41.05
C LEU A 13 18.79 -16.46 40.62
N THR A 14 18.04 -15.46 41.08
CA THR A 14 16.66 -15.22 40.62
C THR A 14 16.71 -14.49 39.28
N MET A 15 16.62 -15.25 38.17
CA MET A 15 16.36 -14.67 36.86
C MET A 15 14.93 -14.13 36.82
N ALA A 16 14.77 -12.83 37.06
CA ALA A 16 13.54 -12.13 36.73
C ALA A 16 13.39 -12.14 35.19
N ALA A 17 12.51 -13.01 34.69
CA ALA A 17 12.09 -12.98 33.30
C ALA A 17 11.32 -11.67 33.04
N VAL A 18 12.04 -10.64 32.60
CA VAL A 18 11.43 -9.42 32.05
C VAL A 18 10.70 -9.84 30.77
N HIS A 19 9.41 -10.14 30.91
CA HIS A 19 8.52 -10.28 29.78
C HIS A 19 8.33 -8.88 29.21
N ALA A 20 9.16 -8.51 28.25
CA ALA A 20 8.86 -7.40 27.38
C ALA A 20 7.60 -7.79 26.60
N GLU A 21 6.45 -7.25 27.01
CA GLU A 21 5.24 -7.26 26.19
C GLU A 21 5.54 -6.46 24.92
N ALA A 22 6.10 -7.15 23.93
CA ALA A 22 6.19 -6.66 22.58
C ALA A 22 4.75 -6.61 22.05
N PHE A 23 4.06 -5.50 22.30
CA PHE A 23 2.85 -5.16 21.56
C PHE A 23 3.23 -5.15 20.08
N LEU A 24 2.81 -6.20 19.36
CA LEU A 24 2.85 -6.25 17.91
C LEU A 24 2.02 -5.08 17.41
N LYS A 25 2.69 -3.96 17.09
CA LYS A 25 2.09 -2.81 16.44
C LYS A 25 1.66 -3.26 15.05
N VAL A 26 0.38 -3.62 14.91
CA VAL A 26 -0.24 -3.89 13.61
C VAL A 26 -0.12 -2.60 12.80
N ALA A 27 0.52 -2.68 11.63
CA ALA A 27 0.65 -1.53 10.74
C ALA A 27 -0.74 -1.03 10.35
N ALA A 28 -0.97 0.28 10.44
CA ALA A 28 -2.21 0.89 9.99
C ALA A 28 -2.44 0.56 8.49
N PRO A 29 -3.69 0.31 8.06
CA PRO A 29 -3.95 0.05 6.66
C PRO A 29 -3.56 1.27 5.82
N PRO A 30 -3.12 1.09 4.54
CA PRO A 30 -2.80 2.20 3.66
C PRO A 30 -3.93 3.21 3.55
N GLY A 31 -3.58 4.48 3.36
CA GLY A 31 -4.55 5.54 3.07
C GLY A 31 -5.30 5.28 1.75
N VAL A 32 -6.50 5.85 1.62
CA VAL A 32 -7.41 5.61 0.49
C VAL A 32 -6.77 5.92 -0.87
N ALA A 33 -5.99 7.00 -0.96
CA ALA A 33 -5.28 7.36 -2.18
C ALA A 33 -4.33 6.23 -2.65
N ILE A 34 -3.58 5.63 -1.72
CA ILE A 34 -2.68 4.51 -2.03
C ILE A 34 -3.45 3.24 -2.41
N ARG A 35 -4.59 2.97 -1.75
CA ARG A 35 -5.46 1.84 -2.12
C ARG A 35 -5.93 1.99 -3.58
N ALA A 36 -6.42 3.18 -3.94
CA ALA A 36 -6.82 3.52 -5.31
C ALA A 36 -5.66 3.39 -6.30
N ALA A 37 -4.45 3.84 -5.92
CA ALA A 37 -3.26 3.74 -6.75
C ALA A 37 -2.83 2.29 -7.04
N SER A 38 -2.99 1.40 -6.06
CA SER A 38 -2.60 0.00 -6.14
C SER A 38 -3.66 -0.91 -6.77
N ALA A 39 -4.87 -0.42 -6.99
CA ALA A 39 -5.98 -1.22 -7.51
C ALA A 39 -5.99 -1.26 -9.04
N ASP A 40 -6.37 -2.40 -9.61
CA ASP A 40 -6.68 -2.54 -11.03
C ASP A 40 -8.04 -1.91 -11.36
N VAL A 41 -8.99 -2.05 -10.43
CA VAL A 41 -10.36 -1.54 -10.55
C VAL A 41 -10.74 -0.76 -9.30
N VAL A 42 -11.33 0.42 -9.50
CA VAL A 42 -11.89 1.25 -8.44
C VAL A 42 -13.32 1.61 -8.82
N VAL A 43 -14.29 1.22 -8.01
CA VAL A 43 -15.72 1.47 -8.27
C VAL A 43 -16.47 1.82 -7.00
N THR A 44 -17.55 2.58 -7.14
CA THR A 44 -18.63 2.54 -6.16
C THR A 44 -19.71 1.59 -6.64
N GLY A 45 -20.38 0.89 -5.72
CA GLY A 45 -21.39 -0.08 -6.11
C GLY A 45 -22.18 -0.67 -4.96
N LYS A 46 -23.13 -1.54 -5.34
CA LYS A 46 -24.05 -2.23 -4.44
C LYS A 46 -23.94 -3.74 -4.63
N VAL A 47 -23.81 -4.49 -3.54
CA VAL A 47 -23.91 -5.95 -3.55
C VAL A 47 -25.36 -6.32 -3.89
N THR A 48 -25.55 -7.03 -5.00
CA THR A 48 -26.88 -7.43 -5.50
C THR A 48 -27.20 -8.89 -5.25
N ALA A 49 -26.19 -9.74 -5.10
CA ALA A 49 -26.33 -11.15 -4.79
C ALA A 49 -25.03 -11.67 -4.18
N ILE A 50 -25.14 -12.74 -3.40
CA ILE A 50 -24.00 -13.60 -3.03
C ILE A 50 -24.18 -14.93 -3.77
N GLU A 51 -23.20 -15.33 -4.58
CA GLU A 51 -23.23 -16.61 -5.27
C GLU A 51 -23.22 -17.76 -4.25
N LYS A 52 -23.97 -18.81 -4.56
CA LYS A 52 -24.07 -20.00 -3.69
C LYS A 52 -22.80 -20.83 -3.71
N ASP A 53 -22.16 -20.89 -4.87
CA ASP A 53 -20.96 -21.67 -5.08
C ASP A 53 -19.73 -20.88 -4.64
N GLU A 54 -18.79 -21.57 -4.01
CA GLU A 54 -17.51 -20.99 -3.64
C GLU A 54 -16.50 -21.15 -4.77
N VAL A 55 -15.56 -20.22 -4.86
CA VAL A 55 -14.43 -20.29 -5.80
C VAL A 55 -13.14 -20.56 -5.05
N GLU A 56 -12.37 -21.52 -5.52
CA GLU A 56 -11.04 -21.77 -5.00
C GLU A 56 -10.00 -20.91 -5.72
N LEU A 57 -9.38 -19.98 -4.99
CA LEU A 57 -8.34 -19.10 -5.53
C LEU A 57 -7.00 -19.39 -4.85
N PRO A 58 -5.86 -19.22 -5.54
CA PRO A 58 -4.56 -19.24 -4.91
C PRO A 58 -4.49 -18.25 -3.74
N SER A 59 -3.86 -18.67 -2.64
CA SER A 59 -3.61 -17.79 -1.47
C SER A 59 -2.77 -16.55 -1.79
N TYR A 60 -1.92 -16.64 -2.80
CA TYR A 60 -1.15 -15.55 -3.39
C TYR A 60 -0.75 -15.94 -4.83
N PRO A 61 -0.35 -14.99 -5.69
CA PRO A 61 0.05 -15.29 -7.07
C PRO A 61 1.14 -16.37 -7.14
N GLY A 62 0.88 -17.45 -7.89
CA GLY A 62 1.80 -18.58 -8.06
C GLY A 62 1.74 -19.64 -6.95
N SER A 63 0.91 -19.47 -5.92
CA SER A 63 0.73 -20.48 -4.87
C SER A 63 -0.02 -21.71 -5.38
N SER A 64 0.43 -22.91 -5.00
CA SER A 64 -0.32 -24.15 -5.18
C SER A 64 -1.43 -24.34 -4.13
N GLN A 65 -1.33 -23.64 -3.00
CA GLN A 65 -2.35 -23.69 -1.95
C GLN A 65 -3.52 -22.79 -2.34
N LYS A 66 -4.69 -23.40 -2.50
CA LYS A 66 -5.95 -22.71 -2.73
C LYS A 66 -6.70 -22.44 -1.44
N VAL A 67 -7.50 -21.39 -1.46
CA VAL A 67 -8.41 -21.00 -0.38
C VAL A 67 -9.79 -20.83 -1.00
N SER A 68 -10.83 -21.26 -0.29
CA SER A 68 -12.22 -21.09 -0.72
C SER A 68 -12.71 -19.67 -0.41
N TYR A 69 -13.35 -19.04 -1.40
CA TYR A 69 -13.93 -17.70 -1.31
C TYR A 69 -15.41 -17.73 -1.68
N LYS A 70 -16.21 -16.93 -0.99
CA LYS A 70 -17.55 -16.58 -1.47
C LYS A 70 -17.45 -15.45 -2.49
N VAL A 71 -18.42 -15.37 -3.40
CA VAL A 71 -18.44 -14.35 -4.46
C VAL A 71 -19.65 -13.44 -4.27
N ALA A 72 -19.39 -12.14 -4.15
CA ALA A 72 -20.42 -11.11 -4.18
C ALA A 72 -20.54 -10.52 -5.59
N VAL A 73 -21.76 -10.41 -6.11
CA VAL A 73 -22.03 -9.70 -7.36
C VAL A 73 -22.33 -8.24 -7.06
N VAL A 74 -21.41 -7.36 -7.41
CA VAL A 74 -21.53 -5.91 -7.16
C VAL A 74 -21.99 -5.24 -8.45
N LYS A 75 -23.16 -4.59 -8.40
CA LYS A 75 -23.61 -3.68 -9.45
C LYS A 75 -22.85 -2.37 -9.32
N ILE A 76 -22.21 -1.94 -10.41
CA ILE A 76 -21.44 -0.71 -10.46
C ILE A 76 -22.39 0.49 -10.51
N ALA A 77 -22.18 1.44 -9.60
CA ALA A 77 -22.84 2.74 -9.60
C ALA A 77 -21.97 3.80 -10.31
N ASP A 78 -20.68 3.82 -10.00
CA ASP A 78 -19.69 4.69 -10.64
C ASP A 78 -18.39 3.93 -10.88
N ALA A 79 -17.91 3.93 -12.13
CA ALA A 79 -16.69 3.26 -12.56
C ALA A 79 -15.52 4.24 -12.58
N LEU A 80 -14.88 4.44 -11.43
CA LEU A 80 -13.78 5.39 -11.28
C LEU A 80 -12.56 4.94 -12.10
N HIS A 81 -12.14 3.67 -11.98
CA HIS A 81 -10.98 3.13 -12.71
C HIS A 81 -11.21 1.68 -13.13
N GLY A 82 -10.71 1.32 -14.32
CA GLY A 82 -10.59 -0.07 -14.78
C GLY A 82 -11.89 -0.80 -15.19
N ALA A 83 -13.07 -0.21 -14.97
CA ALA A 83 -14.36 -0.89 -15.20
C ALA A 83 -15.42 -0.06 -15.95
N LYS A 84 -15.03 0.92 -16.78
CA LYS A 84 -15.96 1.84 -17.47
C LYS A 84 -16.99 1.15 -18.39
N ASN A 85 -16.71 -0.07 -18.84
CA ASN A 85 -17.57 -0.84 -19.75
C ASN A 85 -18.28 -2.01 -19.04
N GLU A 86 -18.20 -2.11 -17.72
CA GLU A 86 -18.84 -3.18 -16.95
C GLU A 86 -19.99 -2.62 -16.12
N THR A 87 -21.08 -3.38 -16.04
CA THR A 87 -22.24 -3.03 -15.21
C THR A 87 -22.24 -3.77 -13.86
N HIS A 88 -21.58 -4.91 -13.81
CA HIS A 88 -21.47 -5.77 -12.64
C HIS A 88 -20.07 -6.37 -12.59
N ILE A 89 -19.57 -6.57 -11.38
CA ILE A 89 -18.30 -7.26 -11.13
C ILE A 89 -18.48 -8.31 -10.04
N LYS A 90 -17.73 -9.39 -10.14
CA LYS A 90 -17.69 -10.46 -9.13
C LYS A 90 -16.54 -10.22 -8.18
N VAL A 91 -16.83 -10.06 -6.89
CA VAL A 91 -15.84 -9.82 -5.83
C VAL A 91 -15.75 -11.02 -4.92
N ALA A 92 -14.62 -11.71 -4.96
CA ALA A 92 -14.30 -12.82 -4.08
C ALA A 92 -13.84 -12.32 -2.70
N PHE A 93 -14.44 -12.85 -1.64
CA PHE A 93 -14.15 -12.50 -0.25
C PHE A 93 -14.16 -13.75 0.65
N GLN A 94 -13.35 -13.73 1.70
CA GLN A 94 -13.38 -14.78 2.72
C GLN A 94 -14.45 -14.43 3.74
N PRO A 95 -15.45 -15.31 4.00
CA PRO A 95 -16.37 -15.09 5.10
C PRO A 95 -15.59 -15.09 6.42
N ALA A 96 -16.03 -14.30 7.39
CA ALA A 96 -15.43 -14.30 8.72
C ALA A 96 -15.44 -15.74 9.28
N ALA A 97 -14.26 -16.32 9.52
CA ALA A 97 -14.16 -17.63 10.16
C ALA A 97 -14.83 -17.52 11.54
N GLY A 98 -15.89 -18.31 11.75
CA GLY A 98 -16.81 -18.16 12.87
C GLY A 98 -16.09 -17.95 14.21
N GLY A 99 -16.38 -16.83 14.87
CA GLY A 99 -16.12 -16.66 16.31
C GLY A 99 -15.06 -15.65 16.75
N GLY A 100 -14.41 -14.89 15.86
CA GLY A 100 -13.50 -13.84 16.31
C GLY A 100 -13.29 -12.75 15.28
N ARG A 101 -13.66 -11.50 15.63
CA ARG A 101 -13.05 -10.32 15.00
C ARG A 101 -11.53 -10.50 15.11
N ARG A 102 -10.85 -10.77 13.99
CA ARG A 102 -9.39 -10.81 13.94
C ARG A 102 -8.87 -9.39 14.10
N GLY A 103 -8.83 -8.92 15.34
CA GLY A 103 -8.47 -7.55 15.71
C GLY A 103 -9.59 -6.52 15.58
N ALA A 104 -9.26 -5.27 15.91
CA ALA A 104 -10.18 -4.13 15.92
C ALA A 104 -10.58 -3.61 14.52
N MET A 105 -10.17 -4.27 13.43
CA MET A 105 -10.54 -3.84 12.07
C MET A 105 -11.93 -4.38 11.70
N SER A 106 -12.88 -3.47 11.51
CA SER A 106 -14.17 -3.80 10.93
C SER A 106 -13.96 -4.23 9.48
N MET A 107 -14.37 -5.45 9.14
CA MET A 107 -14.42 -5.91 7.75
C MET A 107 -15.65 -5.32 7.07
N PHE A 108 -15.58 -5.14 5.75
CA PHE A 108 -16.75 -4.78 4.96
C PHE A 108 -17.79 -5.90 5.04
N ASP A 109 -19.04 -5.55 5.34
CA ASP A 109 -20.12 -6.52 5.43
C ASP A 109 -20.70 -6.84 4.05
N PHE A 110 -20.25 -7.95 3.46
CA PHE A 110 -20.75 -8.47 2.18
C PHE A 110 -22.13 -9.12 2.34
N GLN A 111 -23.15 -8.31 2.55
CA GLN A 111 -24.56 -8.70 2.50
C GLN A 111 -25.27 -8.07 1.29
N GLU A 112 -26.33 -8.70 0.81
CA GLU A 112 -27.17 -8.10 -0.24
C GLU A 112 -27.68 -6.72 0.21
N GLY A 113 -27.59 -5.75 -0.69
CA GLY A 113 -27.93 -4.37 -0.40
C GLY A 113 -26.79 -3.52 0.14
N ALA A 114 -25.66 -4.10 0.55
CA ALA A 114 -24.50 -3.36 1.03
C ALA A 114 -23.90 -2.49 -0.08
N GLU A 115 -23.63 -1.23 0.24
CA GLU A 115 -23.08 -0.23 -0.70
C GLU A 115 -21.70 0.23 -0.22
N GLY A 116 -20.79 0.48 -1.16
CA GLY A 116 -19.44 0.87 -0.80
C GLY A 116 -18.55 1.33 -1.94
N LEU A 117 -17.32 1.70 -1.57
CA LEU A 117 -16.20 2.02 -2.44
C LEU A 117 -15.21 0.86 -2.41
N PHE A 118 -14.96 0.26 -3.57
CA PHE A 118 -14.21 -0.97 -3.74
C PHE A 118 -12.86 -0.70 -4.42
N PHE A 119 -11.77 -1.27 -3.86
CA PHE A 119 -10.41 -1.21 -4.39
C PHE A 119 -9.97 -2.64 -4.73
N LEU A 120 -9.97 -2.96 -6.02
CA LEU A 120 -9.99 -4.33 -6.47
C LEU A 120 -8.78 -4.66 -7.33
N ALA A 121 -8.23 -5.85 -7.12
CA ALA A 121 -7.21 -6.46 -7.95
C ALA A 121 -7.85 -7.61 -8.75
N LYS A 122 -7.47 -7.76 -10.01
CA LYS A 122 -7.97 -8.82 -10.87
C LYS A 122 -7.28 -10.14 -10.51
N GLN A 123 -8.05 -11.20 -10.29
CA GLN A 123 -7.47 -12.53 -10.20
C GLN A 123 -7.27 -13.10 -11.60
N ALA A 124 -6.06 -13.58 -11.86
CA ALA A 124 -5.76 -14.28 -13.11
C ALA A 124 -6.69 -15.50 -13.23
N ASP A 125 -7.24 -15.70 -14.43
CA ASP A 125 -7.95 -16.93 -14.85
C ASP A 125 -9.29 -17.25 -14.16
N ALA A 126 -9.73 -16.48 -13.16
CA ALA A 126 -10.95 -16.79 -12.40
C ALA A 126 -12.16 -15.91 -12.74
N GLY A 127 -11.99 -14.83 -13.53
CA GLY A 127 -13.08 -13.90 -13.86
C GLY A 127 -13.69 -13.20 -12.64
N VAL A 128 -12.96 -13.17 -11.53
CA VAL A 128 -13.33 -12.50 -10.28
C VAL A 128 -12.25 -11.51 -9.86
N TYR A 129 -12.66 -10.54 -9.05
CA TYR A 129 -11.80 -9.58 -8.41
C TYR A 129 -11.63 -9.93 -6.94
N THR A 130 -10.48 -9.60 -6.35
CA THR A 130 -10.28 -9.65 -4.90
C THR A 130 -9.83 -8.28 -4.41
N PHE A 131 -9.77 -8.12 -3.09
CA PHE A 131 -9.12 -6.97 -2.46
C PHE A 131 -8.01 -7.47 -1.54
N ASN A 132 -6.99 -6.63 -1.35
CA ASN A 132 -5.97 -6.91 -0.33
C ASN A 132 -6.62 -6.76 1.05
N TRP A 133 -6.25 -7.62 2.00
CA TRP A 133 -6.70 -7.52 3.39
C TRP A 133 -6.54 -6.11 3.99
N ASN A 134 -5.45 -5.42 3.65
CA ASN A 134 -5.21 -4.04 4.14
C ASN A 134 -5.92 -2.96 3.31
N SER A 135 -6.60 -3.34 2.22
CA SER A 135 -7.33 -2.46 1.32
C SER A 135 -8.81 -2.87 1.24
N GLN A 136 -9.43 -3.16 2.39
CA GLN A 136 -10.86 -3.47 2.48
C GLN A 136 -11.70 -2.38 1.77
N PRO A 137 -12.84 -2.77 1.16
CA PRO A 137 -13.82 -1.81 0.71
C PRO A 137 -14.32 -0.93 1.87
N ILE A 138 -14.77 0.28 1.54
CA ILE A 138 -15.28 1.25 2.51
C ILE A 138 -16.79 1.32 2.37
N GLU A 139 -17.51 1.09 3.46
CA GLU A 139 -18.97 1.15 3.47
C GLU A 139 -19.48 2.57 3.20
N ALA A 140 -20.53 2.70 2.39
CA ALA A 140 -21.14 3.99 2.06
C ALA A 140 -21.67 4.75 3.29
N LYS A 141 -21.98 4.02 4.37
CA LYS A 141 -22.44 4.57 5.66
C LYS A 141 -21.31 4.96 6.61
N ALA A 142 -20.05 4.77 6.25
CA ALA A 142 -18.92 5.19 7.08
C ALA A 142 -18.88 6.72 7.20
N GLU A 143 -18.54 7.24 8.39
CA GLU A 143 -18.56 8.68 8.69
C GLU A 143 -17.74 9.51 7.69
N ASN A 144 -16.58 8.99 7.26
CA ASN A 144 -15.66 9.66 6.34
C ASN A 144 -15.84 9.27 4.86
N TYR A 145 -16.90 8.52 4.51
CA TYR A 145 -17.05 7.94 3.16
C TYR A 145 -16.93 8.98 2.03
N LYS A 146 -17.55 10.16 2.18
CA LYS A 146 -17.50 11.21 1.15
C LYS A 146 -16.07 11.73 0.93
N ALA A 147 -15.32 11.95 2.01
CA ALA A 147 -13.93 12.41 1.91
C ALA A 147 -13.04 11.32 1.28
N ASP A 148 -13.26 10.06 1.65
CA ASP A 148 -12.55 8.92 1.07
C ASP A 148 -12.85 8.76 -0.43
N LEU A 149 -14.11 8.94 -0.85
CA LEU A 149 -14.52 8.90 -2.25
C LEU A 149 -13.83 10.01 -3.07
N GLU A 150 -13.82 11.24 -2.58
CA GLU A 150 -13.16 12.35 -3.28
C GLU A 150 -11.64 12.16 -3.33
N LEU A 151 -11.04 11.61 -2.29
CA LEU A 151 -9.61 11.27 -2.28
C LEU A 151 -9.29 10.15 -3.29
N ALA A 152 -10.15 9.14 -3.41
CA ALA A 152 -10.01 8.09 -4.42
C ALA A 152 -10.12 8.65 -5.84
N LYS A 153 -11.10 9.53 -6.10
CA LYS A 153 -11.23 10.23 -7.39
C LYS A 153 -10.00 11.07 -7.72
N LYS A 154 -9.49 11.83 -6.74
CA LYS A 154 -8.25 12.62 -6.90
C LYS A 154 -7.07 11.73 -7.27
N ALA A 155 -6.90 10.59 -6.60
CA ALA A 155 -5.85 9.63 -6.93
C ALA A 155 -6.02 9.04 -8.34
N VAL A 156 -7.24 8.66 -8.72
CA VAL A 156 -7.52 8.11 -10.06
C VAL A 156 -7.24 9.11 -11.17
N ALA A 157 -7.61 10.39 -10.97
CA ALA A 157 -7.36 11.46 -11.95
C ALA A 157 -5.86 11.65 -12.26
N VAL A 158 -4.97 11.35 -11.30
CA VAL A 158 -3.52 11.37 -11.52
C VAL A 158 -3.11 10.37 -12.61
N PHE A 159 -3.76 9.22 -12.70
CA PHE A 159 -3.40 8.17 -13.66
C PHE A 159 -3.98 8.41 -15.05
N GLU A 160 -5.08 9.16 -15.13
CA GLU A 160 -5.67 9.54 -16.42
C GLU A 160 -4.85 10.61 -17.13
N ASP A 161 -4.22 11.51 -16.38
CA ASP A 161 -3.30 12.53 -16.92
C ASP A 161 -2.12 12.81 -15.97
N PRO A 162 -1.09 11.94 -15.97
CA PRO A 162 0.07 12.06 -15.09
C PRO A 162 0.81 13.38 -15.27
N MET A 163 1.01 13.79 -16.53
CA MET A 163 1.80 14.98 -16.85
C MET A 163 1.10 16.27 -16.44
N LYS A 164 -0.22 16.38 -16.59
CA LYS A 164 -0.98 17.52 -16.06
C LYS A 164 -0.87 17.60 -14.54
N SER A 165 -1.00 16.46 -13.86
CA SER A 165 -0.99 16.38 -12.39
C SER A 165 0.38 16.75 -11.81
N LEU A 166 1.46 16.28 -12.43
CA LEU A 166 2.85 16.60 -12.07
C LEU A 166 3.26 18.05 -12.38
N LYS A 167 2.50 18.78 -13.19
CA LYS A 167 2.79 20.17 -13.58
C LYS A 167 1.88 21.20 -12.87
N THR A 168 1.14 20.78 -11.85
CA THR A 168 0.34 21.69 -11.03
C THR A 168 1.23 22.72 -10.31
N LYS A 169 0.67 23.89 -10.00
CA LYS A 169 1.43 24.99 -9.37
C LYS A 169 1.75 24.69 -7.90
N GLU A 170 0.82 24.05 -7.20
CA GLU A 170 0.95 23.73 -5.79
C GLU A 170 1.89 22.54 -5.57
N ASN A 171 2.93 22.73 -4.74
CA ASN A 171 3.92 21.68 -4.48
C ASN A 171 3.28 20.44 -3.84
N ALA A 172 2.32 20.62 -2.92
CA ALA A 172 1.60 19.51 -2.28
C ALA A 172 0.80 18.68 -3.29
N ASP A 173 0.17 19.30 -4.29
CA ASP A 173 -0.57 18.58 -5.34
C ASP A 173 0.38 17.85 -6.30
N ARG A 174 1.50 18.47 -6.67
CA ARG A 174 2.55 17.78 -7.45
C ARG A 174 3.07 16.57 -6.69
N TYR A 175 3.39 16.73 -5.40
CA TYR A 175 3.91 15.64 -4.58
C TYR A 175 2.89 14.52 -4.42
N PHE A 176 1.62 14.86 -4.18
CA PHE A 176 0.53 13.88 -4.19
C PHE A 176 0.53 13.07 -5.49
N ALA A 177 0.61 13.74 -6.65
CA ALA A 177 0.66 13.07 -7.94
C ALA A 177 1.89 12.15 -8.08
N ALA A 178 3.08 12.63 -7.72
CA ALA A 178 4.31 11.84 -7.74
C ALA A 178 4.22 10.59 -6.85
N ALA A 179 3.70 10.73 -5.63
CA ALA A 179 3.53 9.62 -4.70
C ALA A 179 2.52 8.58 -5.21
N MET A 180 1.41 9.02 -5.82
CA MET A 180 0.42 8.12 -6.41
C MET A 180 0.99 7.37 -7.62
N LEU A 181 1.74 8.05 -8.49
CA LEU A 181 2.39 7.41 -9.65
C LEU A 181 3.42 6.38 -9.21
N VAL A 182 4.27 6.69 -8.23
CA VAL A 182 5.22 5.72 -7.67
C VAL A 182 4.47 4.55 -7.03
N ALA A 183 3.40 4.79 -6.29
CA ALA A 183 2.60 3.71 -5.71
C ALA A 183 2.03 2.79 -6.79
N LYS A 184 1.47 3.34 -7.88
CA LYS A 184 0.97 2.55 -9.02
C LYS A 184 2.09 1.78 -9.72
N TYR A 185 3.17 2.46 -10.10
CA TYR A 185 4.29 1.88 -10.84
C TYR A 185 5.05 0.82 -10.07
N ARG A 186 5.07 0.89 -8.75
CA ARG A 186 5.81 -0.04 -7.89
C ARG A 186 4.92 -1.06 -7.20
N THR A 187 3.64 -1.13 -7.57
CA THR A 187 2.75 -2.23 -7.19
C THR A 187 2.80 -3.30 -8.27
N ALA A 188 3.22 -4.51 -7.90
CA ALA A 188 3.26 -5.63 -8.84
C ALA A 188 1.82 -6.12 -9.11
N PRO A 189 1.41 -6.28 -10.39
CA PRO A 189 0.12 -6.89 -10.71
C PRO A 189 0.06 -8.35 -10.28
N ALA A 190 -1.17 -8.86 -10.14
CA ALA A 190 -1.41 -10.28 -9.91
C ALA A 190 -0.90 -11.12 -11.08
N GLY A 191 -0.46 -12.36 -10.81
CA GLY A 191 0.09 -13.27 -11.83
C GLY A 191 1.55 -13.00 -12.21
N GLY A 192 2.18 -11.98 -11.60
CA GLY A 192 3.59 -11.66 -11.79
C GLY A 192 3.80 -10.42 -12.65
N ALA A 193 4.98 -9.82 -12.52
CA ALA A 193 5.31 -8.55 -13.16
C ALA A 193 6.52 -8.68 -14.09
N LYS A 194 6.49 -7.92 -15.18
CA LYS A 194 7.72 -7.47 -15.86
C LYS A 194 7.91 -5.98 -15.60
N THR A 195 9.08 -5.46 -15.94
CA THR A 195 9.42 -4.05 -15.75
C THR A 195 9.49 -3.33 -17.09
N GLU A 196 8.90 -2.14 -17.15
CA GLU A 196 9.03 -1.19 -18.24
C GLU A 196 9.59 0.15 -17.72
N LEU A 197 10.18 0.94 -18.60
CA LEU A 197 10.62 2.29 -18.27
C LEU A 197 9.46 3.28 -18.39
N VAL A 198 9.28 4.11 -17.38
CA VAL A 198 8.45 5.31 -17.43
C VAL A 198 9.12 6.32 -18.38
N PRO A 199 8.37 7.09 -19.19
CA PRO A 199 8.94 8.12 -20.05
C PRO A 199 9.91 9.04 -19.32
N ALA A 200 10.98 9.47 -20.00
CA ALA A 200 12.07 10.22 -19.36
C ALA A 200 11.59 11.53 -18.72
N ASP A 201 10.75 12.30 -19.41
CA ASP A 201 10.21 13.56 -18.90
C ASP A 201 9.33 13.36 -17.67
N GLU A 202 8.51 12.32 -17.66
CA GLU A 202 7.66 11.97 -16.53
C GLU A 202 8.50 11.51 -15.33
N SER A 203 9.49 10.63 -15.56
CA SER A 203 10.43 10.17 -14.53
C SER A 203 11.16 11.34 -13.89
N LYS A 204 11.66 12.27 -14.71
CA LYS A 204 12.34 13.47 -14.23
C LYS A 204 11.44 14.32 -13.33
N LEU A 205 10.20 14.59 -13.75
CA LEU A 205 9.26 15.36 -12.94
C LEU A 205 8.91 14.67 -11.62
N ILE A 206 8.71 13.35 -11.62
CA ILE A 206 8.45 12.58 -10.38
C ILE A 206 9.64 12.71 -9.42
N LEU A 207 10.86 12.48 -9.90
CA LEU A 207 12.07 12.53 -9.07
C LEU A 207 12.33 13.93 -8.50
N GLN A 208 12.22 14.96 -9.34
CA GLN A 208 12.36 16.36 -8.93
C GLN A 208 11.31 16.74 -7.90
N THR A 209 10.06 16.32 -8.10
CA THR A 209 8.98 16.60 -7.15
C THR A 209 9.22 15.94 -5.80
N ILE A 210 9.65 14.67 -5.77
CA ILE A 210 9.99 13.97 -4.51
C ILE A 210 11.14 14.70 -3.79
N LEU A 211 12.15 15.13 -4.53
CA LEU A 211 13.29 15.87 -4.00
C LEU A 211 12.88 17.23 -3.43
N GLU A 212 12.08 18.02 -4.15
CA GLU A 212 11.62 19.34 -3.72
C GLU A 212 10.71 19.31 -2.49
N SER A 213 10.06 18.18 -2.23
CA SER A 213 9.10 18.02 -1.13
C SER A 213 9.74 18.15 0.26
N ASP A 214 8.91 18.41 1.26
CA ASP A 214 9.35 18.51 2.66
C ASP A 214 9.47 17.11 3.30
N TRP A 215 10.70 16.60 3.38
CA TRP A 215 10.97 15.26 3.93
C TRP A 215 10.80 15.18 5.46
N SER A 216 10.60 16.31 6.14
CA SER A 216 10.33 16.35 7.58
C SER A 216 8.85 16.18 7.90
N LYS A 217 7.96 16.34 6.91
CA LYS A 217 6.51 16.26 7.09
C LYS A 217 5.94 15.00 6.46
N ALA A 218 5.01 14.39 7.19
CA ALA A 218 4.17 13.33 6.68
C ALA A 218 2.75 13.87 6.57
N ASP A 219 2.22 13.91 5.35
CA ASP A 219 0.81 14.21 5.14
C ASP A 219 -0.04 12.99 5.45
N THR A 220 -1.24 13.22 6.00
CA THR A 220 -2.15 12.12 6.33
C THR A 220 -2.63 11.47 5.03
N GLY A 221 -2.46 10.15 4.92
CA GLY A 221 -2.94 9.37 3.76
C GLY A 221 -2.03 9.42 2.53
N VAL A 222 -0.93 10.16 2.56
CA VAL A 222 0.12 10.17 1.53
C VAL A 222 1.42 9.65 2.15
N PRO A 223 2.18 8.76 1.50
CA PRO A 223 3.48 8.36 2.01
C PRO A 223 4.39 9.56 2.20
N ALA A 224 5.22 9.56 3.25
CA ALA A 224 6.24 10.59 3.41
C ALA A 224 7.24 10.54 2.23
N PRO A 225 7.88 11.66 1.83
CA PRO A 225 8.80 11.69 0.69
C PRO A 225 9.87 10.61 0.71
N TYR A 226 10.46 10.33 1.89
CA TYR A 226 11.42 9.23 2.05
C TYR A 226 10.80 7.84 1.76
N GLN A 227 9.55 7.61 2.18
CA GLN A 227 8.83 6.36 1.87
C GLN A 227 8.50 6.25 0.37
N THR A 228 8.17 7.36 -0.29
CA THR A 228 7.97 7.40 -1.75
C THR A 228 9.29 7.12 -2.48
N PHE A 229 10.37 7.77 -2.07
CA PHE A 229 11.70 7.58 -2.62
C PHE A 229 12.15 6.11 -2.51
N THR A 230 12.06 5.49 -1.33
CA THR A 230 12.48 4.10 -1.12
C THR A 230 11.69 3.10 -1.96
N ARG A 231 10.42 3.39 -2.29
CA ARG A 231 9.60 2.54 -3.19
C ARG A 231 10.11 2.47 -4.62
N LEU A 232 10.89 3.46 -5.08
CA LEU A 232 11.55 3.41 -6.39
C LEU A 232 12.43 2.15 -6.52
N GLY A 233 12.90 1.59 -5.39
CA GLY A 233 13.68 0.37 -5.37
C GLY A 233 15.02 0.54 -6.08
N MET A 234 15.62 1.72 -5.93
CA MET A 234 16.93 2.03 -6.49
C MET A 234 18.00 1.18 -5.83
N THR A 235 18.91 0.64 -6.63
CA THR A 235 19.97 -0.28 -6.20
C THR A 235 21.34 0.21 -6.68
N ALA A 236 22.39 -0.53 -6.29
CA ALA A 236 23.73 -0.28 -6.82
C ALA A 236 23.82 -0.39 -8.36
N ALA A 237 22.93 -1.16 -9.01
CA ALA A 237 22.85 -1.23 -10.47
C ALA A 237 22.35 0.08 -11.09
N ASP A 238 21.59 0.87 -10.34
CA ASP A 238 21.14 2.21 -10.68
C ASP A 238 22.16 3.28 -10.21
N LYS A 239 23.37 2.83 -9.81
CA LYS A 239 24.45 3.63 -9.21
C LYS A 239 24.04 4.39 -7.95
N TRP A 240 22.94 3.98 -7.31
CA TRP A 240 22.53 4.50 -6.02
C TRP A 240 23.36 3.86 -4.90
N LYS A 241 24.25 4.64 -4.31
CA LYS A 241 25.14 4.24 -3.20
C LYS A 241 25.27 5.41 -2.22
N PRO A 242 24.27 5.66 -1.37
CA PRO A 242 24.31 6.79 -0.45
C PRO A 242 25.44 6.59 0.56
N ALA A 243 26.09 7.69 0.95
CA ALA A 243 27.02 7.67 2.06
C ALA A 243 26.35 7.13 3.33
N ALA A 244 27.10 6.37 4.12
CA ALA A 244 26.59 5.83 5.38
C ALA A 244 26.19 6.98 6.32
N PHE A 245 24.98 6.90 6.88
CA PHE A 245 24.56 7.82 7.92
C PHE A 245 25.37 7.56 9.19
N ASN A 246 26.04 8.59 9.71
CA ASN A 246 26.94 8.47 10.85
C ASN A 246 26.21 8.44 12.22
N GLY A 247 24.87 8.47 12.21
CA GLY A 247 24.04 8.49 13.41
C GLY A 247 23.78 9.89 13.99
N ASN A 248 24.47 10.92 13.50
CA ASN A 248 24.34 12.29 13.99
C ASN A 248 23.51 13.16 13.03
N GLY A 249 22.53 13.89 13.59
CA GLY A 249 21.69 14.83 12.84
C GLY A 249 20.40 14.24 12.30
N ASP A 250 19.82 14.91 11.30
CA ASP A 250 18.56 14.51 10.68
C ASP A 250 18.80 13.52 9.53
N PHE A 251 18.34 12.29 9.72
CA PHE A 251 18.45 11.22 8.73
C PHE A 251 17.75 11.55 7.41
N ASN A 252 16.57 12.18 7.45
CA ASN A 252 15.84 12.55 6.24
C ASN A 252 16.56 13.66 5.47
N ALA A 253 17.16 14.63 6.17
CA ALA A 253 17.99 15.64 5.54
C ALA A 253 19.24 15.04 4.87
N HIS A 254 19.92 14.10 5.55
CA HIS A 254 21.04 13.34 4.99
C HIS A 254 20.62 12.60 3.71
N MET A 255 19.54 11.82 3.77
CA MET A 255 19.08 11.04 2.61
C MET A 255 18.62 11.93 1.44
N LYS A 256 18.00 13.09 1.72
CA LYS A 256 17.63 14.07 0.70
C LYS A 256 18.85 14.67 0.01
N ALA A 257 19.91 14.98 0.76
CA ALA A 257 21.16 15.50 0.20
C ALA A 257 21.88 14.47 -0.68
N GLU A 258 21.92 13.21 -0.25
CA GLU A 258 22.45 12.10 -1.07
C GLU A 258 21.61 11.92 -2.34
N PHE A 259 20.28 12.03 -2.25
CA PHE A 259 19.39 11.91 -3.39
C PHE A 259 19.58 13.06 -4.40
N GLN A 260 19.73 14.30 -3.91
CA GLN A 260 20.08 15.46 -4.75
C GLN A 260 21.40 15.21 -5.50
N THR A 261 22.45 14.84 -4.77
CA THR A 261 23.78 14.60 -5.34
C THR A 261 23.74 13.53 -6.43
N TRP A 262 23.00 12.45 -6.19
CA TRP A 262 22.80 11.42 -7.21
C TRP A 262 22.02 11.93 -8.42
N LEU A 263 20.92 12.68 -8.22
CA LEU A 263 20.14 13.25 -9.33
C LEU A 263 20.93 14.23 -10.21
N ASP A 264 21.84 14.99 -9.61
CA ASP A 264 22.71 15.93 -10.34
C ASP A 264 23.83 15.21 -11.12
N GLY A 265 24.12 13.95 -10.77
CA GLY A 265 25.14 13.12 -11.39
C GLY A 265 24.57 11.89 -12.10
N ASP A 266 24.86 10.71 -11.55
CA ASP A 266 24.53 9.42 -12.15
C ASP A 266 23.03 9.20 -12.39
N GLY A 267 22.18 9.82 -11.57
CA GLY A 267 20.72 9.77 -11.64
C GLY A 267 20.09 10.68 -12.68
N ALA A 268 20.85 11.57 -13.33
CA ALA A 268 20.31 12.57 -14.26
C ALA A 268 19.54 11.96 -15.45
N LYS A 269 19.88 10.72 -15.83
CA LYS A 269 19.22 9.96 -16.91
C LYS A 269 18.40 8.78 -16.40
N TYR A 270 18.20 8.67 -15.09
CA TYR A 270 17.44 7.57 -14.52
C TYR A 270 15.97 7.65 -14.95
N GLN A 271 15.45 6.52 -15.42
CA GLN A 271 14.03 6.35 -15.70
C GLN A 271 13.43 5.42 -14.67
N ILE A 272 12.28 5.82 -14.12
CA ILE A 272 11.56 5.01 -13.14
C ILE A 272 11.12 3.72 -13.81
N LYS A 273 11.28 2.62 -13.07
CA LYS A 273 10.83 1.29 -13.46
C LYS A 273 9.39 1.10 -13.02
N LYS A 274 8.46 0.85 -13.93
CA LYS A 274 7.08 0.47 -13.61
C LYS A 274 6.86 -1.02 -13.80
N PHE A 275 6.07 -1.62 -12.92
CA PHE A 275 5.57 -2.97 -13.09
C PHE A 275 4.38 -2.96 -14.03
N VAL A 276 4.36 -3.93 -14.94
CA VAL A 276 3.24 -4.24 -15.81
C VAL A 276 3.01 -5.75 -15.80
N ALA A 277 1.80 -6.18 -16.13
CA ALA A 277 1.48 -7.60 -16.20
C ALA A 277 2.40 -8.30 -17.21
N LYS A 278 2.77 -9.55 -16.91
CA LYS A 278 3.64 -10.34 -17.78
C LYS A 278 2.98 -10.60 -19.14
#